data_AF-A0A9P8A4R1-F1
#
_entry.id   AF-A0A9P8A4R1-F1
#
_cell.length_a   1.000
_cell.length_b   1.000
_cell.length_c   1.000
_cell.angle_alpha   90.00
_cell.angle_beta   90.00
_cell.angle_gamma   90.00
#
_symmetry.space_group_name_H-M   'P 1'
#
loop_
_entity.id
_entity.type
_entity.pdbx_description
1 polymer ?
#
loop_
_entity_poly.entity_id
_entity_poly.type
_entity_poly.pdbx_seq_one_letter_code
_entity_poly.pdbx_strand_id
1 'polypeptide(L)'
;MLSNKAFKILIVLGAALAMLSSSVDAAPASAVEAAKGESCIRCFAPPMCPPCAADETCVIVPADCHSCGSGTCTKKAPTKRASSSRCIQCFAPPTCPPCKAGTKCVIVPATCDDCGRGYCA
;
A
#
# COMPACT_ATOMS: atom_id res chain seq x y z
N MET A 1 34.87 -52.98 -15.43
CA MET A 1 33.82 -53.39 -16.38
C MET A 1 33.32 -52.10 -17.06
N LEU A 2 33.95 -51.64 -18.15
CA LEU A 2 33.50 -51.82 -19.55
C LEU A 2 31.97 -51.66 -19.69
N SER A 3 31.44 -50.55 -20.22
CA SER A 3 31.43 -50.06 -21.63
C SER A 3 30.35 -50.74 -22.51
N ASN A 4 29.80 -49.94 -23.44
CA ASN A 4 28.87 -50.25 -24.56
C ASN A 4 27.37 -50.19 -24.23
N LYS A 5 26.45 -49.66 -25.04
CA LYS A 5 26.39 -49.22 -26.45
C LYS A 5 25.06 -48.43 -26.58
N ALA A 6 25.07 -47.20 -27.08
CA ALA A 6 24.77 -46.88 -28.48
C ALA A 6 23.33 -47.20 -28.96
N PHE A 7 22.47 -46.17 -28.99
CA PHE A 7 21.43 -45.95 -30.01
C PHE A 7 21.02 -44.46 -29.91
N LYS A 8 21.80 -43.49 -30.41
CA LYS A 8 21.89 -43.12 -31.82
C LYS A 8 20.54 -43.28 -32.53
N ILE A 9 19.84 -42.18 -32.81
CA ILE A 9 19.51 -41.70 -34.17
C ILE A 9 18.33 -40.72 -34.15
N LEU A 10 18.64 -39.52 -34.63
CA LEU A 10 17.83 -38.60 -35.45
C LEU A 10 16.32 -38.57 -35.21
N ILE A 11 15.79 -37.38 -34.87
CA ILE A 11 15.08 -36.55 -35.85
C ILE A 11 15.49 -35.09 -35.64
N VAL A 12 16.38 -34.63 -36.52
CA VAL A 12 16.60 -33.23 -36.89
C VAL A 12 15.48 -32.85 -37.88
N LEU A 13 15.20 -31.55 -37.98
CA LEU A 13 14.32 -30.85 -38.94
C LEU A 13 12.89 -30.58 -38.45
N GLY A 14 12.71 -29.32 -38.06
CA GLY A 14 11.42 -28.64 -37.92
C GLY A 14 11.63 -27.13 -37.86
N ALA A 15 12.40 -26.58 -38.80
CA ALA A 15 12.43 -25.16 -39.06
C ALA A 15 11.06 -24.75 -39.60
N ALA A 16 10.41 -23.73 -39.02
CA ALA A 16 9.56 -22.79 -39.74
C ALA A 16 8.83 -21.80 -38.81
N LEU A 17 9.02 -20.52 -39.14
CA LEU A 17 8.04 -19.43 -39.07
C LEU A 17 7.52 -19.05 -37.67
N ALA A 18 8.06 -17.99 -37.07
CA ALA A 18 7.67 -16.60 -37.34
C ALA A 18 6.18 -16.35 -37.09
N MET A 19 5.87 -15.73 -35.96
CA MET A 19 5.13 -14.46 -35.96
C MET A 19 5.68 -13.56 -34.86
N LEU A 20 6.38 -12.53 -35.30
CA LEU A 20 6.59 -11.29 -34.57
C LEU A 20 5.22 -10.62 -34.41
N SER A 21 4.62 -10.69 -33.24
CA SER A 21 3.59 -9.72 -32.86
C SER A 21 4.29 -8.61 -32.08
N SER A 22 4.55 -7.55 -32.82
CA SER A 22 5.05 -6.25 -32.37
C SER A 22 4.18 -5.66 -31.27
N SER A 23 4.83 -5.40 -30.13
CA SER A 23 4.65 -4.29 -29.18
C SER A 23 3.39 -3.42 -29.29
N VAL A 24 2.61 -3.40 -28.21
CA VAL A 24 2.11 -2.13 -27.63
C VAL A 24 2.44 -2.09 -26.13
N ASP A 25 3.03 -0.97 -25.73
CA ASP A 25 3.65 -0.66 -24.45
C ASP A 25 2.66 -0.60 -23.26
N ALA A 26 3.08 -1.16 -22.12
CA ALA A 26 3.13 -0.48 -20.82
C ALA A 26 3.74 -1.42 -19.74
N ALA A 27 4.97 -1.11 -19.32
CA ALA A 27 5.65 -1.67 -18.15
C ALA A 27 5.07 -1.11 -16.82
N PRO A 28 5.48 -1.57 -15.62
CA PRO A 28 6.11 -2.84 -15.23
C PRO A 28 5.43 -3.55 -14.04
N ALA A 29 5.78 -4.83 -13.90
CA ALA A 29 6.08 -5.54 -12.66
C ALA A 29 5.33 -5.15 -11.36
N SER A 30 4.46 -6.06 -10.94
CA SER A 30 4.82 -6.86 -9.77
C SER A 30 4.42 -8.29 -10.02
N ALA A 31 5.43 -9.09 -10.36
CA ALA A 31 5.38 -10.52 -10.16
C ALA A 31 5.12 -10.78 -8.67
N VAL A 32 3.94 -11.32 -8.37
CA VAL A 32 3.86 -12.49 -7.50
C VAL A 32 3.18 -13.53 -8.38
N GLU A 33 3.97 -14.14 -9.27
CA GLU A 33 4.40 -15.53 -9.12
C GLU A 33 3.23 -16.47 -9.34
N ALA A 34 3.26 -17.14 -10.49
CA ALA A 34 2.48 -18.33 -10.72
C ALA A 34 2.81 -19.41 -9.68
N ALA A 35 1.83 -20.26 -9.43
CA ALA A 35 1.95 -21.60 -8.83
C ALA A 35 1.83 -21.71 -7.29
N LYS A 36 0.59 -21.61 -6.81
CA LYS A 36 -0.14 -22.79 -6.31
C LYS A 36 -1.63 -22.46 -6.39
N GLY A 37 -2.45 -23.36 -6.95
CA GLY A 37 -3.90 -23.17 -7.02
C GLY A 37 -4.51 -23.21 -5.63
N GLU A 38 -4.42 -22.12 -4.89
CA GLU A 38 -5.31 -21.85 -3.76
C GLU A 38 -6.54 -21.18 -4.35
N SER A 39 -7.64 -21.92 -4.39
CA SER A 39 -8.92 -21.39 -4.84
C SER A 39 -9.34 -20.28 -3.86
N CYS A 40 -9.15 -19.02 -4.24
CA CYS A 40 -9.71 -17.91 -3.46
C CYS A 40 -11.24 -18.04 -3.42
N ILE A 41 -11.82 -17.68 -2.28
CA ILE A 41 -13.27 -17.68 -2.15
C ILE A 41 -13.88 -16.60 -3.04
N ARG A 42 -15.09 -16.85 -3.54
CA ARG A 42 -15.85 -15.89 -4.35
C ARG A 42 -17.04 -15.41 -3.56
N CYS A 43 -17.06 -14.12 -3.26
CA CYS A 43 -18.12 -13.48 -2.50
C CYS A 43 -19.25 -13.04 -3.43
N PHE A 44 -20.49 -13.28 -3.03
CA PHE A 44 -21.67 -12.86 -3.79
C PHE A 44 -21.94 -11.36 -3.72
N ALA A 45 -21.49 -10.71 -2.64
CA ALA A 45 -21.66 -9.29 -2.40
C ALA A 45 -20.48 -8.74 -1.56
N PRO A 46 -20.17 -7.44 -1.69
CA PRO A 46 -19.22 -6.79 -0.80
C PRO A 46 -19.75 -6.74 0.64
N PRO A 47 -18.86 -6.65 1.66
CA PRO A 47 -19.28 -6.52 3.05
C PRO A 47 -20.05 -5.22 3.25
N MET A 48 -21.18 -5.31 3.94
CA MET A 48 -22.03 -4.18 4.31
C MET A 48 -22.18 -4.11 5.82
N CYS A 49 -22.43 -2.92 6.35
CA CYS A 49 -22.80 -2.75 7.74
C CYS A 49 -24.30 -2.86 7.93
N PRO A 50 -24.75 -3.46 9.05
CA PRO A 50 -26.12 -3.29 9.49
C PRO A 50 -26.38 -1.82 9.88
N PRO A 51 -27.65 -1.41 10.07
CA PRO A 51 -27.97 -0.13 10.68
C PRO A 51 -27.34 -0.03 12.07
N CYS A 52 -26.37 0.88 12.25
CA CYS A 52 -25.74 1.13 13.53
C CYS A 52 -26.56 2.11 14.39
N ALA A 53 -26.43 2.02 15.71
CA ALA A 53 -27.01 3.01 16.61
C ALA A 53 -26.35 4.40 16.43
N ALA A 54 -26.99 5.45 16.94
CA ALA A 54 -26.51 6.83 16.78
C ALA A 54 -25.11 7.06 17.38
N ASP A 55 -24.75 6.31 18.42
CA ASP A 55 -23.47 6.35 19.12
C ASP A 55 -22.45 5.31 18.59
N GLU A 56 -22.74 4.68 17.46
CA GLU A 56 -21.91 3.65 16.84
C GLU A 56 -21.41 4.08 15.46
N THR A 57 -20.30 3.50 15.04
CA THR A 57 -19.73 3.66 13.70
C THR A 57 -19.54 2.30 13.05
N CYS A 58 -19.79 2.27 11.75
CA CYS A 58 -19.59 1.10 10.91
C CYS A 58 -18.10 0.93 10.61
N VAL A 59 -17.55 -0.24 10.94
CA VAL A 59 -16.20 -0.66 10.60
C VAL A 59 -16.30 -1.80 9.60
N ILE A 60 -15.73 -1.60 8.41
CA ILE A 60 -15.67 -2.61 7.35
C ILE A 60 -14.27 -3.24 7.35
N VAL A 61 -14.23 -4.56 7.57
CA VAL A 61 -13.07 -5.39 7.26
C VAL A 61 -13.18 -5.79 5.78
N PRO A 62 -12.17 -5.48 4.94
CA PRO A 62 -12.20 -5.81 3.52
C PRO A 62 -12.15 -7.33 3.30
N ALA A 63 -12.58 -7.75 2.11
CA ALA A 63 -12.43 -9.14 1.68
C ALA A 63 -10.97 -9.46 1.32
N ASP A 64 -10.59 -10.73 1.52
CA ASP A 64 -9.31 -11.32 1.12
C ASP A 64 -9.55 -12.72 0.49
N CYS A 65 -8.48 -13.40 0.09
CA CYS A 65 -8.58 -14.71 -0.59
C CYS A 65 -9.31 -15.78 0.24
N HIS A 66 -9.40 -15.61 1.56
CA HIS A 66 -9.98 -16.55 2.52
C HIS A 66 -11.19 -16.00 3.28
N SER A 67 -11.58 -14.74 3.06
CA SER A 67 -12.70 -14.09 3.76
C SER A 67 -13.45 -13.08 2.89
N CYS A 68 -14.78 -13.03 3.01
CA CYS A 68 -15.59 -12.04 2.31
C CYS A 68 -15.61 -10.67 3.00
N GLY A 69 -14.80 -10.50 4.04
CA GLY A 69 -14.84 -9.34 4.89
C GLY A 69 -16.10 -9.32 5.77
N SER A 70 -16.26 -8.24 6.54
CA SER A 70 -17.40 -8.08 7.44
C SER A 70 -17.63 -6.62 7.77
N GLY A 71 -18.88 -6.20 7.93
CA GLY A 71 -19.25 -4.92 8.51
C GLY A 71 -19.76 -5.10 9.94
N THR A 72 -19.17 -4.38 10.91
CA THR A 72 -19.61 -4.42 12.31
C THR A 72 -19.79 -3.01 12.86
N CYS A 73 -20.76 -2.84 13.76
CA CYS A 73 -20.95 -1.58 14.48
C CYS A 73 -20.06 -1.59 15.72
N THR A 74 -19.30 -0.51 15.91
CA THR A 74 -18.44 -0.31 17.07
C THR A 74 -18.80 1.00 17.75
N LYS A 75 -18.68 1.07 19.08
CA LYS A 75 -18.94 2.32 19.81
C LYS A 75 -17.99 3.40 19.30
N LYS A 76 -18.55 4.58 19.01
CA LYS A 76 -17.73 5.77 18.75
C LYS A 76 -16.83 5.96 19.97
N ALA A 77 -15.52 6.07 19.74
CA ALA A 77 -14.63 6.49 20.82
C ALA A 77 -15.20 7.78 21.42
N PRO A 78 -15.21 7.93 22.76
CA PRO A 78 -15.61 9.19 23.36
C PRO A 78 -14.75 10.25 22.69
N THR A 79 -15.38 11.14 21.92
CA THR A 79 -14.71 12.37 21.54
C THR A 79 -14.35 12.98 22.88
N LYS A 80 -13.05 13.01 23.21
CA LYS A 80 -12.62 13.92 24.27
C LYS A 80 -13.19 15.24 23.81
N ARG A 81 -14.24 15.73 24.48
CA ARG A 81 -14.75 17.09 24.26
C ARG A 81 -13.49 17.91 24.22
N ALA A 82 -13.16 18.47 23.05
CA ALA A 82 -12.01 19.35 22.92
C ALA A 82 -12.20 20.34 24.06
N SER A 83 -11.34 20.21 25.07
CA SER A 83 -11.57 20.78 26.39
C SER A 83 -11.21 22.24 26.28
N SER A 84 -11.99 23.02 25.53
CA SER A 84 -11.70 24.44 25.29
C SER A 84 -10.21 24.65 25.02
N SER A 85 -9.58 23.73 24.25
CA SER A 85 -8.14 23.76 24.00
C SER A 85 -7.95 24.89 23.01
N ARG A 86 -7.84 26.12 23.52
CA ARG A 86 -7.43 27.25 22.69
C ARG A 86 -5.99 26.97 22.32
N CYS A 87 -5.77 26.27 21.21
CA CYS A 87 -4.45 26.18 20.62
C CYS A 87 -3.94 27.60 20.40
N ILE A 88 -2.63 27.78 20.57
CA ILE A 88 -2.03 29.07 20.32
C ILE A 88 -2.26 29.49 18.86
N GLN A 89 -2.55 30.76 18.63
CA GLN A 89 -2.73 31.30 17.29
C GLN A 89 -1.39 31.87 16.81
N CYS A 90 -0.76 31.20 15.85
CA CYS A 90 0.48 31.65 15.23
C CYS A 90 0.19 32.58 14.06
N PHE A 91 0.82 33.75 14.04
CA PHE A 91 0.58 34.77 13.00
C PHE A 91 1.45 34.58 11.75
N ALA A 92 2.47 33.73 11.83
CA ALA A 92 3.35 33.42 10.71
C ALA A 92 3.89 31.98 10.83
N PRO A 93 4.14 31.29 9.71
CA PRO A 93 4.83 30.01 9.71
C PRO A 93 6.30 30.16 10.15
N PRO A 94 6.92 29.12 10.75
CA PRO A 94 8.31 29.18 11.17
C PRO A 94 9.24 29.35 9.97
N THR A 95 10.15 30.32 10.07
CA THR A 95 11.17 30.59 9.07
C THR A 95 12.56 30.23 9.61
N CYS A 96 13.50 29.95 8.72
CA CYS A 96 14.89 29.74 9.10
C CYS A 96 15.66 31.05 9.07
N PRO A 97 16.59 31.26 10.04
CA PRO A 97 17.61 32.27 9.89
C PRO A 97 18.56 31.91 8.73
N PRO A 98 19.36 32.87 8.24
CA PRO A 98 20.40 32.58 7.25
C PRO A 98 21.41 31.57 7.82
N CYS A 99 21.52 30.41 7.16
CA CYS A 99 22.41 29.34 7.57
C CYS A 99 23.83 29.54 7.01
N LYS A 100 24.83 29.12 7.78
CA LYS A 100 26.23 29.10 7.31
C LYS A 100 26.40 28.01 6.24
N ALA A 101 27.38 28.20 5.36
CA ALA A 101 27.73 27.21 4.36
C ALA A 101 27.97 25.83 5.01
N GLY A 102 27.34 24.79 4.44
CA GLY A 102 27.43 23.41 4.94
C GLY A 102 26.40 23.02 6.00
N THR A 103 25.53 23.94 6.44
CA THR A 103 24.39 23.63 7.32
C THR A 103 23.07 23.74 6.57
N LYS A 104 22.07 22.96 6.96
CA LYS A 104 20.73 22.97 6.36
C LYS A 104 19.70 23.56 7.32
N CYS A 105 18.70 24.20 6.75
CA CYS A 105 17.52 24.63 7.48
C CYS A 105 16.68 23.40 7.87
N VAL A 106 16.36 23.27 9.16
CA VAL A 106 15.43 22.28 9.70
C VAL A 106 14.23 23.01 10.28
N ILE A 107 13.04 22.68 9.80
CA ILE A 107 11.76 23.23 10.28
C ILE A 107 11.12 22.22 11.23
N VAL A 108 10.88 22.66 12.46
CA VAL A 108 9.98 21.98 13.40
C VAL A 108 8.57 22.53 13.16
N PRO A 109 7.58 21.70 12.83
CA PRO A 109 6.22 22.16 12.58
C PRO A 109 5.55 22.64 13.86
N ALA A 110 4.55 23.50 13.72
CA ALA A 110 3.72 23.94 14.82
C ALA A 110 2.91 22.79 15.43
N THR A 111 2.62 22.92 16.73
CA THR A 111 1.71 22.07 17.50
C THR A 111 0.65 22.93 18.17
N CYS A 112 -0.28 22.35 18.94
CA CYS A 112 -1.32 23.13 19.63
C CYS A 112 -0.73 24.14 20.63
N ASP A 113 0.48 23.91 21.14
CA ASP A 113 1.12 24.68 22.22
C ASP A 113 2.44 25.34 21.80
N ASP A 114 2.87 25.19 20.54
CA ASP A 114 4.15 25.73 20.04
C ASP A 114 4.05 26.12 18.56
N CYS A 115 4.54 27.29 18.17
CA CYS A 115 4.43 27.79 16.78
C CYS A 115 5.44 27.15 15.82
N GLY A 116 6.23 26.19 16.28
CA GLY A 116 7.34 25.63 15.55
C GLY A 116 8.50 26.61 15.48
N ARG A 117 9.62 26.14 14.91
CA ARG A 117 10.82 26.96 14.71
C ARG A 117 11.67 26.43 13.57
N GLY A 118 12.36 27.35 12.89
CA GLY A 118 13.44 27.00 11.97
C GLY A 118 14.80 27.17 12.66
N TYR A 119 15.69 26.20 12.50
CA TYR A 119 17.09 26.32 12.94
C TYR A 119 18.04 25.67 11.94
N CYS A 120 19.31 26.09 11.97
CA CYS A 120 20.35 25.53 11.11
C CYS A 120 21.00 24.34 11.82
N ALA A 121 21.11 23.21 11.14
CA ALA A 121 21.71 21.97 11.63
C ALA A 121 22.58 21.29 10.56
#